data_AF-A0A2A3TCI8-F1
#
_entry.id   AF-A0A2A3TCI8-F1
#
_cell.length_a   1.000
_cell.length_b   1.000
_cell.length_c   1.000
_cell.angle_alpha   90.00
_cell.angle_beta   90.00
_cell.angle_gamma   90.00
#
_symmetry.space_group_name_H-M   'P 1'
#
loop_
_entity.id
_entity.type
_entity.pdbx_description
1 polymer ?
#
loop_
_entity_poly.entity_id
_entity_poly.type
_entity_poly.pdbx_seq_one_letter_code
_entity_poly.pdbx_strand_id
1 'polypeptide(L)'
;MKKIMDMTPDELKNALITGSVTVCVVGIGRIGLPTALSFANSGLFTIGLDINSELVKNINSGIYPLKDEPEYDIIFDKVINEKKFFATTDIKKSVTKADIILLSLPTPMDKNNVPDYSALRSVGKQLSEYLSEGSIVIIESTIEPGFVENEFVSIIEGLQNRLKVEKNFAIGVCPETANPGEIMVDFTKLPRLVAGINENITNLIHEIYHFVFPVELIHMPNCKTASAVKLTTNVFRDVNIAFVNELSLLFEKLGIDTMTVLKAAQSKYNFQVHYPGAGVGGPCLPVNSYQILNSGKNVGIDSLKLVKACREINESMPQHVIELLQDCFAESNLDVKGSTILILGISYKPNVKDIQLSPAEPIIQKLSELGAHIRIFDPYFVNEKVYGIQSEDNLNNALVESDAALIITAHKEFLDIEPYLFSSKLKNKILVDSRGIVDPKTAKNIGLIFRGLGRGI
;
A
#
# COMPACT_ATOMS: atom_id res chain seq x y z
N MET A 1 30.24 26.61 2.57
CA MET A 1 30.29 25.14 2.39
C MET A 1 30.16 24.86 0.89
N LYS A 2 30.83 23.83 0.37
CA LYS A 2 30.60 23.39 -1.01
C LYS A 2 29.14 22.95 -1.15
N LYS A 3 28.51 23.22 -2.30
CA LYS A 3 27.13 22.78 -2.56
C LYS A 3 27.09 21.25 -2.62
N ILE A 4 26.05 20.63 -2.05
CA ILE A 4 26.01 19.17 -1.88
C ILE A 4 26.11 18.41 -3.21
N MET A 5 25.46 18.89 -4.28
CA MET A 5 25.55 18.26 -5.61
C MET A 5 26.95 18.27 -6.24
N ASP A 6 27.83 19.16 -5.77
CA ASP A 6 29.19 19.33 -6.29
C ASP A 6 30.23 18.59 -5.42
N MET A 7 29.80 18.00 -4.30
CA MET A 7 30.70 17.28 -3.39
C MET A 7 31.19 15.97 -4.03
N THR A 8 32.44 15.62 -3.72
CA THR A 8 32.92 14.25 -3.89
C THR A 8 32.29 13.35 -2.82
N PRO A 9 32.26 12.02 -3.00
CA PRO A 9 31.76 11.08 -1.99
C PRO A 9 32.41 11.27 -0.60
N ASP A 10 33.71 11.54 -0.54
CA ASP A 10 34.43 11.75 0.73
C ASP A 10 34.08 13.09 1.41
N GLU A 11 33.93 14.16 0.62
CA GLU A 11 33.44 15.45 1.14
C GLU A 11 32.01 15.31 1.70
N LEU A 12 31.15 14.58 1.00
CA LEU A 12 29.78 14.31 1.43
C LEU A 12 29.75 13.46 2.72
N LYS A 13 30.53 12.37 2.79
CA LYS A 13 30.66 11.56 4.01
C LYS A 13 31.05 12.40 5.22
N ASN A 14 32.05 13.26 5.05
CA ASN A 14 32.48 14.16 6.13
C ASN A 14 31.37 15.16 6.52
N ALA A 15 30.63 15.71 5.55
CA ALA A 15 29.51 16.60 5.81
C ALA A 15 28.36 15.91 6.57
N LEU A 16 28.07 14.64 6.24
CA LEU A 16 27.07 13.82 6.93
C LEU A 16 27.52 13.51 8.37
N ILE A 17 28.76 13.04 8.56
CA ILE A 17 29.31 12.70 9.89
C ILE A 17 29.35 13.93 10.81
N THR A 18 29.72 15.10 10.27
CA THR A 18 29.78 16.34 11.06
C THR A 18 28.40 16.98 11.28
N GLY A 19 27.34 16.42 10.69
CA GLY A 19 25.97 16.93 10.83
C GLY A 19 25.77 18.28 10.15
N SER A 20 26.57 18.59 9.12
CA SER A 20 26.58 19.88 8.44
C SER A 20 25.57 19.97 7.29
N VAL A 21 24.91 18.85 6.98
CA VAL A 21 23.86 18.72 5.95
C VAL A 21 22.49 18.85 6.61
N THR A 22 21.63 19.67 6.02
CA THR A 22 20.22 19.81 6.43
C THR A 22 19.29 19.09 5.47
N VAL A 23 18.37 18.31 6.02
CA VAL A 23 17.36 17.54 5.27
C VAL A 23 15.99 18.15 5.48
N CYS A 24 15.20 18.27 4.41
CA CYS A 24 13.78 18.60 4.47
C CYS A 24 12.98 17.44 3.89
N VAL A 25 12.04 16.88 4.65
CA VAL A 25 11.12 15.84 4.18
C VAL A 25 9.74 16.44 3.98
N VAL A 26 9.26 16.43 2.74
CA VAL A 26 7.97 16.98 2.32
C VAL A 26 6.93 15.87 2.28
N GLY A 27 5.90 16.01 3.11
CA GLY A 27 4.94 14.95 3.44
C GLY A 27 5.48 14.12 4.58
N ILE A 28 5.04 14.40 5.81
CA ILE A 28 5.43 13.65 7.02
C ILE A 28 4.24 12.85 7.56
N GLY A 29 3.56 12.16 6.64
CA GLY A 29 2.52 11.20 6.94
C GLY A 29 3.10 9.84 7.36
N ARG A 30 2.38 8.77 7.02
CA ARG A 30 2.70 7.38 7.39
C ARG A 30 4.14 6.95 7.09
N ILE A 31 4.66 7.28 5.90
CA ILE A 31 6.00 6.90 5.47
C ILE A 31 7.02 8.00 5.74
N GLY A 32 6.70 9.24 5.35
CA GLY A 32 7.67 10.34 5.43
C GLY A 32 8.06 10.75 6.84
N LEU A 33 7.21 10.58 7.86
CA LEU A 33 7.61 10.85 9.24
C LEU A 33 8.69 9.84 9.72
N PRO A 34 8.49 8.52 9.65
CA PRO A 34 9.56 7.55 9.89
C PRO A 34 10.85 7.80 9.12
N THR A 35 10.76 8.16 7.83
CA THR A 35 11.94 8.57 7.04
C THR A 35 12.63 9.77 7.70
N ALA A 36 11.91 10.87 7.97
CA ALA A 36 12.46 12.07 8.57
C ALA A 36 13.10 11.82 9.94
N LEU A 37 12.46 10.99 10.78
CA LEU A 37 12.99 10.60 12.08
C LEU A 37 14.28 9.77 11.96
N SER A 38 14.38 8.91 10.94
CA SER A 38 15.60 8.13 10.67
C SER A 38 16.78 9.03 10.30
N PHE A 39 16.55 10.02 9.43
CA PHE A 39 17.55 11.04 9.10
C PHE A 39 17.94 11.89 10.32
N ALA A 40 17.00 12.26 11.18
CA ALA A 40 17.30 12.98 12.40
C ALA A 40 18.11 12.12 13.41
N ASN A 41 17.79 10.83 13.51
CA ASN A 41 18.43 9.89 14.42
C ASN A 41 19.87 9.56 14.04
N SER A 42 20.23 9.67 12.75
CA SER A 42 21.62 9.58 12.29
C SER A 42 22.45 10.83 12.60
N GLY A 43 21.83 11.85 13.20
CA GLY A 43 22.50 13.07 13.68
C GLY A 43 22.35 14.27 12.76
N LEU A 44 21.61 14.17 11.66
CA LEU A 44 21.36 15.29 10.74
C LEU A 44 20.26 16.21 11.26
N PHE A 45 20.36 17.50 10.94
CA PHE A 45 19.26 18.41 11.21
C PHE A 45 18.16 18.20 10.16
N THR A 46 16.98 17.78 10.60
CA THR A 46 15.88 17.38 9.72
C THR A 46 14.63 18.24 9.96
N ILE A 47 14.05 18.72 8.88
CA ILE A 47 12.81 19.52 8.85
C ILE A 47 11.70 18.66 8.27
N GLY A 48 10.63 18.43 9.05
CA GLY A 48 9.41 17.84 8.54
C GLY A 48 8.47 18.91 8.00
N LEU A 49 8.04 18.79 6.74
CA LEU A 49 7.11 19.72 6.12
C LEU A 49 5.79 19.01 5.80
N ASP A 50 4.67 19.53 6.32
CA ASP A 50 3.34 19.04 5.97
C ASP A 50 2.34 20.19 5.79
N ILE A 51 1.28 19.95 5.02
CA ILE A 51 0.16 20.90 4.90
C ILE A 51 -0.80 20.78 6.10
N ASN A 52 -0.80 19.63 6.77
CA ASN A 52 -1.65 19.38 7.93
C ASN A 52 -1.13 20.11 9.17
N SER A 53 -1.71 21.28 9.45
CA SER A 53 -1.33 22.12 10.59
C SER A 53 -1.54 21.44 11.96
N GLU A 54 -2.50 20.53 12.08
CA GLU A 54 -2.78 19.81 13.33
C GLU A 54 -1.69 18.77 13.59
N LEU A 55 -1.32 17.99 12.57
CA LEU A 55 -0.19 17.06 12.63
C LEU A 55 1.11 17.76 13.04
N VAL A 56 1.41 18.89 12.38
CA VAL A 56 2.60 19.72 12.69
C VAL A 56 2.57 20.20 14.14
N LYS A 57 1.42 20.68 14.63
CA LYS A 57 1.25 21.13 16.01
C LYS A 57 1.48 19.99 17.01
N ASN A 58 0.92 18.81 16.74
CA ASN A 58 1.07 17.64 17.60
C ASN A 58 2.53 17.20 17.70
N ILE A 59 3.23 17.09 16.57
CA ILE A 59 4.66 16.75 16.52
C ILE A 59 5.50 17.74 17.33
N ASN A 60 5.32 19.04 17.11
CA ASN A 60 6.08 20.07 17.83
C ASN A 60 5.72 20.17 19.31
N SER A 61 4.59 19.58 19.72
CA SER A 61 4.17 19.48 21.13
C SER A 61 4.66 18.17 21.79
N GLY A 62 5.47 17.37 21.10
CA GLY A 62 5.97 16.09 21.62
C GLY A 62 4.94 14.95 21.56
N ILE A 63 3.91 15.07 20.72
CA ILE A 63 2.88 14.04 20.56
C ILE A 63 3.18 13.24 19.28
N TYR A 64 3.62 12.00 19.45
CA TYR A 64 3.88 11.09 18.33
C TYR A 64 2.57 10.58 17.69
N PRO A 65 2.36 10.72 16.37
CA PRO A 65 1.08 10.43 15.73
C PRO A 65 0.87 8.98 15.28
N LEU A 66 1.94 8.17 15.06
CA LEU A 66 1.84 6.83 14.47
C LEU A 66 1.96 5.72 15.52
N LYS A 67 0.96 5.61 16.40
CA LYS A 67 0.98 4.70 17.56
C LYS A 67 1.09 3.21 17.22
N ASP A 68 0.85 2.84 15.98
CA ASP A 68 0.90 1.49 15.42
C ASP A 68 2.25 1.17 14.74
N GLU A 69 3.24 2.06 14.81
CA GLU A 69 4.62 1.81 14.35
C GLU A 69 5.55 1.63 15.56
N PRO A 70 5.92 0.39 15.91
CA PRO A 70 6.81 0.13 17.05
C PRO A 70 8.18 0.82 16.90
N GLU A 71 8.76 1.20 18.04
CA GLU A 71 10.12 1.76 18.21
C GLU A 71 10.33 3.19 17.66
N TYR A 72 9.48 3.68 16.78
CA TYR A 72 9.61 5.05 16.26
C TYR A 72 9.19 6.13 17.25
N ASP A 73 8.37 5.80 18.24
CA ASP A 73 8.07 6.68 19.38
C ASP A 73 9.34 6.99 20.18
N ILE A 74 10.19 5.99 20.41
CA ILE A 74 11.49 6.14 21.11
C ILE A 74 12.43 7.03 20.29
N ILE A 75 12.52 6.81 18.97
CA ILE A 75 13.33 7.65 18.08
C ILE A 75 12.79 9.09 18.07
N PHE A 76 11.48 9.25 17.96
CA PHE A 76 10.81 10.55 17.98
C PHE A 76 11.19 11.35 19.23
N ASP A 77 11.04 10.77 20.41
CA ASP A 77 11.37 11.42 21.68
C ASP A 77 12.85 11.81 21.73
N LYS A 78 13.75 10.92 21.30
CA LYS A 78 15.18 11.20 21.25
C LYS A 78 15.49 12.42 20.36
N VAL A 79 15.03 12.42 19.11
CA VAL A 79 15.43 13.46 18.13
C VAL A 79 14.77 14.81 18.42
N ILE A 80 13.59 14.83 19.05
CA ILE A 80 12.96 16.06 19.54
C ILE A 80 13.77 16.64 20.70
N ASN A 81 14.18 15.82 21.67
CA ASN A 81 15.00 16.26 22.82
C ASN A 81 16.38 16.77 22.39
N GLU A 82 17.00 16.11 21.40
CA GLU A 82 18.26 16.52 20.79
C GLU A 82 18.12 17.74 19.86
N LYS A 83 16.89 18.21 19.61
CA LYS A 83 16.56 19.31 18.67
C LYS A 83 17.07 19.05 17.26
N LYS A 84 17.09 17.78 16.85
CA LYS A 84 17.47 17.32 15.51
C LYS A 84 16.30 17.28 14.54
N PHE A 85 15.06 17.29 15.05
CA PHE A 85 13.86 17.31 14.25
C PHE A 85 12.87 18.38 14.70
N PHE A 86 12.18 19.01 13.76
CA PHE A 86 10.96 19.78 14.00
C PHE A 86 10.05 19.75 12.78
N ALA A 87 8.76 19.99 12.97
CA ALA A 87 7.79 20.07 11.88
C ALA A 87 7.34 21.50 11.59
N THR A 88 6.92 21.79 10.37
CA THR A 88 6.39 23.10 9.98
C THR A 88 5.44 22.98 8.78
N THR A 89 4.62 24.00 8.55
CA THR A 89 3.83 24.18 7.32
C THR A 89 4.47 25.19 6.35
N ASP A 90 5.56 25.85 6.77
CA ASP A 90 6.25 26.88 5.99
C ASP A 90 7.28 26.26 5.04
N ILE A 91 6.86 26.01 3.80
CA ILE A 91 7.71 25.43 2.75
C ILE A 91 8.87 26.35 2.37
N LYS A 92 8.66 27.67 2.28
CA LYS A 92 9.68 28.62 1.85
C LYS A 92 10.85 28.60 2.82
N LYS A 93 10.57 28.67 4.12
CA LYS A 93 11.60 28.63 5.18
C LYS A 93 12.30 27.27 5.26
N SER A 94 11.60 26.19 4.96
CA SER A 94 12.15 24.82 5.06
C SER A 94 13.07 24.52 3.88
N VAL A 95 12.60 24.75 2.66
CA VAL A 95 13.32 24.44 1.42
C VAL A 95 14.56 25.32 1.26
N THR A 96 14.50 26.61 1.60
CA THR A 96 15.66 27.51 1.48
C THR A 96 16.83 27.14 2.40
N LYS A 97 16.57 26.38 3.47
CA LYS A 97 17.58 25.95 4.44
C LYS A 97 18.12 24.55 4.20
N ALA A 98 17.52 23.79 3.30
CA ALA A 98 17.82 22.38 3.12
C ALA A 98 18.78 22.14 1.95
N ASP A 99 19.74 21.25 2.18
CA ASP A 99 20.64 20.72 1.15
C ASP A 99 19.97 19.55 0.42
N ILE A 100 19.17 18.75 1.13
CA ILE A 100 18.46 17.58 0.61
C ILE A 100 16.96 17.77 0.83
N ILE A 101 16.17 17.57 -0.23
CA ILE A 101 14.71 17.64 -0.19
C ILE A 101 14.15 16.27 -0.56
N LEU A 102 13.58 15.55 0.41
CA LEU A 102 12.90 14.28 0.19
C LEU A 102 11.41 14.52 -0.05
N LEU A 103 10.83 13.88 -1.06
CA LEU A 103 9.40 13.97 -1.37
C LEU A 103 8.71 12.64 -1.08
N SER A 104 7.90 12.62 -0.01
CA SER A 104 7.10 11.48 0.44
C SER A 104 5.61 11.86 0.47
N LEU A 105 5.10 12.18 -0.72
CA LEU A 105 3.75 12.70 -0.95
C LEU A 105 2.81 11.61 -1.47
N PRO A 106 1.50 11.72 -1.20
CA PRO A 106 0.52 10.78 -1.72
C PRO A 106 0.40 10.88 -3.25
N THR A 107 0.22 9.73 -3.88
CA THR A 107 0.02 9.57 -5.33
C THR A 107 -1.22 8.72 -5.60
N PRO A 108 -2.41 9.21 -5.21
CA PRO A 108 -3.65 8.45 -5.31
C PRO A 108 -4.08 8.28 -6.77
N MET A 109 -5.11 7.48 -6.99
CA MET A 109 -5.80 7.37 -8.29
C MET A 109 -7.07 8.20 -8.28
N ASP A 110 -7.41 8.78 -9.42
CA ASP A 110 -8.73 9.37 -9.64
C ASP A 110 -9.80 8.28 -9.92
N LYS A 111 -11.05 8.71 -10.01
CA LYS A 111 -12.20 7.82 -10.31
C LYS A 111 -12.14 7.12 -11.67
N ASN A 112 -11.28 7.56 -12.58
CA ASN A 112 -11.10 6.98 -13.91
C ASN A 112 -9.86 6.07 -13.98
N ASN A 113 -9.30 5.69 -12.82
CA ASN A 113 -8.05 4.95 -12.73
C ASN A 113 -6.90 5.66 -13.46
N VAL A 114 -6.79 6.99 -13.32
CA VAL A 114 -5.63 7.79 -13.72
C VAL A 114 -4.85 8.25 -12.47
N PRO A 115 -3.51 8.11 -12.42
CA PRO A 115 -2.70 8.56 -11.30
C PRO A 115 -2.76 10.07 -11.12
N ASP A 116 -2.96 10.52 -9.89
CA ASP A 116 -2.92 11.93 -9.52
C ASP A 116 -1.60 12.30 -8.82
N TYR A 117 -0.78 13.09 -9.52
CA TYR A 117 0.46 13.68 -9.01
C TYR A 117 0.31 15.17 -8.64
N SER A 118 -0.91 15.66 -8.42
CA SER A 118 -1.19 17.06 -8.06
C SER A 118 -0.35 17.55 -6.87
N ALA A 119 -0.18 16.72 -5.84
CA ALA A 119 0.65 17.03 -4.68
C ALA A 119 2.13 17.24 -5.07
N LEU A 120 2.72 16.31 -5.83
CA LEU A 120 4.08 16.43 -6.36
C LEU A 120 4.20 17.68 -7.23
N ARG A 121 3.31 17.88 -8.21
CA ARG A 121 3.31 19.05 -9.11
C ARG A 121 3.24 20.38 -8.34
N SER A 122 2.41 20.45 -7.31
CA SER A 122 2.27 21.63 -6.45
C SER A 122 3.56 21.92 -5.69
N VAL A 123 4.18 20.89 -5.11
CA VAL A 123 5.48 21.04 -4.43
C VAL A 123 6.58 21.40 -5.43
N GLY A 124 6.64 20.77 -6.61
CA GLY A 124 7.61 21.10 -7.66
C GLY A 124 7.56 22.57 -8.07
N LYS A 125 6.35 23.15 -8.21
CA LYS A 125 6.19 24.59 -8.49
C LYS A 125 6.78 25.46 -7.37
N GLN A 126 6.57 25.09 -6.11
CA GLN A 126 7.14 25.81 -4.97
C GLN A 126 8.65 25.63 -4.87
N LEU A 127 9.18 24.45 -5.22
CA LEU A 127 10.63 24.23 -5.34
C LEU A 127 11.24 25.15 -6.41
N SER A 128 10.54 25.41 -7.53
CA SER A 128 11.05 26.35 -8.55
C SER A 128 11.35 27.75 -7.97
N GLU A 129 10.52 28.19 -7.02
CA GLU A 129 10.66 29.50 -6.36
C GLU A 129 11.72 29.49 -5.26
N TYR A 130 11.80 28.42 -4.46
CA TYR A 130 12.50 28.44 -3.17
C TYR A 130 13.70 27.51 -3.05
N LEU A 131 13.89 26.54 -3.96
CA LEU A 131 14.99 25.58 -3.90
C LEU A 131 16.33 26.29 -4.01
N SER A 132 17.21 26.06 -3.04
CA SER A 132 18.56 26.61 -3.05
C SER A 132 19.38 25.98 -4.17
N GLU A 133 20.23 26.78 -4.81
CA GLU A 133 21.16 26.20 -5.78
C GLU A 133 22.13 25.25 -5.08
N GLY A 134 22.38 24.10 -5.68
CA GLY A 134 23.24 23.06 -5.14
C GLY A 134 22.50 21.92 -4.45
N SER A 135 21.20 22.09 -4.19
CA SER A 135 20.39 21.10 -3.48
C SER A 135 20.10 19.86 -4.34
N ILE A 136 19.86 18.73 -3.66
CA ILE A 136 19.42 17.47 -4.27
C ILE A 136 17.97 17.20 -3.86
N VAL A 137 17.10 16.99 -4.85
CA VAL A 137 15.72 16.56 -4.64
C VAL A 137 15.62 15.04 -4.84
N ILE A 138 15.00 14.32 -3.92
CA ILE A 138 14.87 12.86 -3.99
C ILE A 138 13.41 12.48 -3.82
N ILE A 139 12.85 11.76 -4.79
CA ILE A 139 11.45 11.30 -4.73
C ILE A 139 11.39 9.91 -4.12
N GLU A 140 10.67 9.76 -3.02
CA GLU A 140 10.32 8.46 -2.42
C GLU A 140 8.90 8.01 -2.81
N SER A 141 8.03 8.97 -3.16
CA SER A 141 6.68 8.72 -3.68
C SER A 141 6.69 7.72 -4.84
N THR A 142 5.66 6.87 -4.90
CA THR A 142 5.48 5.94 -6.02
C THR A 142 5.00 6.69 -7.26
N ILE A 143 5.83 6.70 -8.30
CA ILE A 143 5.57 7.41 -9.56
C ILE A 143 5.75 6.48 -10.76
N GLU A 144 5.15 6.85 -11.87
CA GLU A 144 5.32 6.14 -13.14
C GLU A 144 6.74 6.30 -13.72
N PRO A 145 7.25 5.29 -14.46
CA PRO A 145 8.48 5.42 -15.23
C PRO A 145 8.45 6.63 -16.16
N GLY A 146 9.45 7.50 -16.05
CA GLY A 146 9.57 8.71 -16.86
C GLY A 146 8.93 9.97 -16.27
N PHE A 147 8.19 9.89 -15.16
CA PHE A 147 7.60 11.09 -14.54
C PHE A 147 8.66 12.14 -14.17
N VAL A 148 9.82 11.70 -13.65
CA VAL A 148 10.94 12.60 -13.29
C VAL A 148 11.45 13.32 -14.54
N GLU A 149 11.82 12.56 -15.55
CA GLU A 149 12.52 13.05 -16.74
C GLU A 149 11.60 13.86 -17.67
N ASN A 150 10.37 13.40 -17.87
CA ASN A 150 9.46 13.95 -18.87
C ASN A 150 8.62 15.12 -18.35
N GLU A 151 8.43 15.21 -17.03
CA GLU A 151 7.51 16.18 -16.43
C GLU A 151 8.17 16.94 -15.28
N PHE A 152 8.58 16.24 -14.23
CA PHE A 152 8.86 16.87 -12.94
C PHE A 152 10.08 17.79 -12.94
N VAL A 153 11.13 17.44 -13.69
CA VAL A 153 12.29 18.32 -13.91
C VAL A 153 11.84 19.69 -14.45
N SER A 154 11.01 19.70 -15.49
CA SER A 154 10.54 20.95 -16.12
C SER A 154 9.71 21.82 -15.16
N ILE A 155 8.97 21.18 -14.25
CA ILE A 155 8.18 21.89 -13.23
C ILE A 155 9.12 22.62 -12.25
N ILE A 156 10.21 21.98 -11.81
CA ILE A 156 11.18 22.59 -10.89
C ILE A 156 12.01 23.68 -11.60
N GLU A 157 12.41 23.47 -12.85
CA GLU A 157 13.12 24.52 -13.61
C GLU A 157 12.27 25.78 -13.79
N GLY A 158 10.95 25.58 -13.99
CA GLY A 158 9.96 26.63 -14.11
C GLY A 158 10.20 27.58 -15.28
N LEU A 159 9.37 28.62 -15.40
CA LEU A 159 9.51 29.62 -16.48
C LEU A 159 10.63 30.63 -16.23
N GLN A 160 11.02 30.82 -14.96
CA GLN A 160 12.06 31.78 -14.58
C GLN A 160 13.47 31.29 -14.93
N ASN A 161 13.65 30.00 -15.24
CA ASN A 161 14.93 29.38 -15.59
C ASN A 161 16.07 29.64 -14.58
N ARG A 162 15.73 29.96 -13.33
CA ARG A 162 16.70 30.13 -12.23
C ARG A 162 17.42 28.82 -11.93
N LEU A 163 16.71 27.71 -12.08
CA LEU A 163 17.20 26.38 -11.82
C LEU A 163 17.32 25.61 -13.13
N LYS A 164 18.41 24.86 -13.26
CA LYS A 164 18.68 23.93 -14.34
C LYS A 164 19.25 22.64 -13.77
N VAL A 165 18.59 21.53 -14.11
CA VAL A 165 19.00 20.20 -13.62
C VAL A 165 20.42 19.92 -14.10
N GLU A 166 21.21 19.25 -13.26
CA GLU A 166 22.64 18.95 -13.50
C GLU A 166 23.57 20.17 -13.57
N LYS A 167 23.05 21.40 -13.49
CA LYS A 167 23.86 22.63 -13.44
C LYS A 167 23.88 23.26 -12.06
N ASN A 168 22.70 23.46 -11.47
CA ASN A 168 22.58 24.13 -10.17
C ASN A 168 21.50 23.53 -9.26
N PHE A 169 20.90 22.41 -9.64
CA PHE A 169 20.27 21.46 -8.71
C PHE A 169 20.33 20.06 -9.33
N ALA A 170 20.11 19.04 -8.51
CA ALA A 170 20.04 17.66 -8.96
C ALA A 170 18.77 16.97 -8.48
N ILE A 171 18.38 15.89 -9.16
CA ILE A 171 17.23 15.09 -8.80
C ILE A 171 17.52 13.60 -8.90
N GLY A 172 16.87 12.82 -8.04
CA GLY A 172 16.86 11.37 -8.11
C GLY A 172 15.64 10.76 -7.44
N VAL A 173 15.66 9.45 -7.27
CA VAL A 173 14.60 8.66 -6.65
C VAL A 173 15.18 7.63 -5.70
N CYS A 174 14.45 7.38 -4.62
CA CYS A 174 14.65 6.26 -3.71
C CYS A 174 13.29 5.72 -3.27
N PRO A 175 12.57 4.99 -4.16
CA PRO A 175 11.20 4.56 -3.90
C PRO A 175 11.12 3.67 -2.66
N GLU A 176 10.21 4.00 -1.74
CA GLU A 176 10.05 3.26 -0.49
C GLU A 176 9.30 1.93 -0.69
N THR A 177 9.66 0.89 0.05
CA THR A 177 9.07 -0.46 0.00
C THR A 177 8.53 -0.96 1.33
N ALA A 178 8.70 -0.19 2.42
CA ALA A 178 8.23 -0.54 3.75
C ALA A 178 6.72 -0.72 3.86
N ASN A 179 6.32 -1.65 4.72
CA ASN A 179 4.94 -1.96 5.06
C ASN A 179 4.53 -1.19 6.32
N PRO A 180 3.38 -0.48 6.30
CA PRO A 180 2.81 0.10 7.50
C PRO A 180 2.61 -0.95 8.61
N GLY A 181 2.99 -0.60 9.83
CA GLY A 181 3.03 -1.46 11.02
C GLY A 181 4.35 -2.21 11.23
N GLU A 182 5.23 -2.22 10.22
CA GLU A 182 6.52 -2.92 10.24
C GLU A 182 7.66 -2.04 9.72
N ILE A 183 7.49 -0.70 9.72
CA ILE A 183 8.41 0.22 9.03
C ILE A 183 9.84 0.10 9.59
N MET A 184 10.01 -0.07 10.90
CA MET A 184 11.34 -0.21 11.53
C MET A 184 12.08 -1.46 11.03
N VAL A 185 11.36 -2.58 10.99
CA VAL A 185 11.89 -3.86 10.51
C VAL A 185 12.27 -3.74 9.04
N ASP A 186 11.40 -3.13 8.23
CA ASP A 186 11.65 -2.99 6.80
C ASP A 186 12.81 -2.04 6.50
N PHE A 187 12.94 -0.93 7.24
CA PHE A 187 14.05 0.03 7.09
C PHE A 187 15.42 -0.54 7.46
N THR A 188 15.45 -1.66 8.20
CA THR A 188 16.69 -2.35 8.61
C THR A 188 16.94 -3.65 7.85
N LYS A 189 16.03 -4.06 6.97
CA LYS A 189 16.08 -5.36 6.29
C LYS A 189 15.93 -5.30 4.77
N LEU A 190 15.04 -4.45 4.26
CA LEU A 190 14.71 -4.42 2.84
C LEU A 190 15.70 -3.57 2.06
N PRO A 191 16.23 -4.08 0.93
CA PRO A 191 17.06 -3.27 0.05
C PRO A 191 16.29 -2.06 -0.49
N ARG A 192 17.00 -0.95 -0.68
CA ARG A 192 16.46 0.27 -1.29
C ARG A 192 17.05 0.48 -2.68
N LEU A 193 16.20 0.88 -3.63
CA LEU A 193 16.63 1.26 -4.97
C LEU A 193 17.14 2.70 -4.93
N VAL A 194 18.27 2.99 -5.58
CA VAL A 194 18.79 4.36 -5.70
C VAL A 194 19.09 4.69 -7.15
N ALA A 195 18.63 5.86 -7.60
CA ALA A 195 18.96 6.39 -8.92
C ALA A 195 18.96 7.92 -8.91
N GLY A 196 19.95 8.53 -9.57
CA GLY A 196 19.99 9.96 -9.88
C GLY A 196 19.70 10.23 -11.35
N ILE A 197 19.61 11.51 -11.69
CA ILE A 197 19.55 11.99 -13.08
C ILE A 197 20.81 11.63 -13.88
N ASN A 198 21.93 11.39 -13.19
CA ASN A 198 23.17 10.85 -13.72
C ASN A 198 23.92 10.02 -12.65
N GLU A 199 24.99 9.34 -13.05
CA GLU A 199 25.77 8.44 -12.19
C GLU A 199 26.38 9.13 -10.95
N ASN A 200 26.90 10.35 -11.11
CA ASN A 200 27.45 11.11 -9.98
C ASN A 200 26.37 11.35 -8.92
N ILE A 201 25.17 11.77 -9.34
CA ILE A 201 24.06 12.00 -8.42
C ILE A 201 23.56 10.67 -7.82
N THR A 202 23.56 9.56 -8.57
CA THR A 202 23.26 8.23 -7.99
C THR A 202 24.22 7.89 -6.85
N ASN A 203 25.52 8.13 -7.04
CA ASN A 203 26.53 7.89 -5.99
C ASN A 203 26.31 8.78 -4.75
N LEU A 204 25.98 10.05 -4.93
CA LEU A 204 25.68 10.94 -3.80
C LEU A 204 24.42 10.49 -3.05
N ILE A 205 23.35 10.12 -3.75
CA ILE A 205 22.13 9.59 -3.14
C ILE A 205 22.42 8.28 -2.40
N HIS A 206 23.23 7.39 -2.98
CA HIS A 206 23.67 6.18 -2.31
C HIS A 206 24.34 6.50 -0.97
N GLU A 207 25.31 7.41 -0.93
CA GLU A 207 26.02 7.75 0.30
C GLU A 207 25.10 8.40 1.35
N ILE A 208 24.15 9.24 0.90
CA ILE A 208 23.11 9.83 1.77
C ILE A 208 22.29 8.74 2.45
N TYR A 209 21.75 7.78 1.67
CA TYR A 209 20.91 6.72 2.24
C TYR A 209 21.72 5.68 3.00
N HIS A 210 22.97 5.41 2.62
CA HIS A 210 23.84 4.45 3.30
C HIS A 210 24.20 4.91 4.71
N PHE A 211 24.35 6.22 4.89
CA PHE A 211 24.58 6.84 6.20
C PHE A 211 23.38 6.65 7.15
N VAL A 212 22.16 6.52 6.62
CA VAL A 212 20.92 6.51 7.41
C VAL A 212 20.36 5.10 7.60
N PHE A 213 20.41 4.27 6.56
CA PHE A 213 19.74 2.97 6.52
C PHE A 213 20.76 1.84 6.40
N PRO A 214 20.80 0.89 7.34
CA PRO A 214 21.76 -0.21 7.35
C PRO A 214 21.32 -1.36 6.43
N VAL A 215 21.00 -1.05 5.17
CA VAL A 215 20.48 -2.01 4.19
C VAL A 215 21.28 -1.95 2.89
N GLU A 216 21.12 -2.97 2.06
CA GLU A 216 21.65 -2.96 0.69
C GLU A 216 21.01 -1.81 -0.11
N LEU A 217 21.85 -1.04 -0.80
CA LEU A 217 21.40 -0.02 -1.73
C LEU A 217 21.72 -0.46 -3.16
N ILE A 218 20.66 -0.73 -3.92
CA ILE A 218 20.75 -1.25 -5.28
C ILE A 218 20.76 -0.09 -6.27
N HIS A 219 21.88 0.08 -6.96
CA HIS A 219 22.06 1.10 -7.99
C HIS A 219 21.24 0.80 -9.23
N MET A 220 20.36 1.73 -9.59
CA MET A 220 19.62 1.70 -10.83
C MET A 220 20.26 2.65 -11.86
N PRO A 221 20.25 2.30 -13.16
CA PRO A 221 20.90 3.10 -14.19
C PRO A 221 20.27 4.48 -14.40
N ASN A 222 19.03 4.69 -13.95
CA ASN A 222 18.30 5.97 -14.02
C ASN A 222 16.99 5.90 -13.21
N CYS A 223 16.37 7.05 -13.00
CA CYS A 223 15.12 7.20 -12.25
C CYS A 223 13.98 6.37 -12.85
N LYS A 224 13.75 6.42 -14.17
CA LYS A 224 12.71 5.61 -14.83
C LYS A 224 12.86 4.11 -14.58
N THR A 225 14.07 3.56 -14.55
CA THR A 225 14.30 2.13 -14.24
C THR A 225 13.97 1.83 -12.78
N ALA A 226 14.36 2.68 -11.82
CA ALA A 226 13.99 2.48 -10.42
C ALA A 226 12.47 2.50 -10.20
N SER A 227 11.75 3.45 -10.82
CA SER A 227 10.29 3.50 -10.80
C SER A 227 9.66 2.26 -11.45
N ALA A 228 10.24 1.78 -12.56
CA ALA A 228 9.77 0.57 -13.23
C ALA A 228 9.90 -0.66 -12.33
N VAL A 229 11.04 -0.86 -11.66
CA VAL A 229 11.22 -1.98 -10.72
C VAL A 229 10.18 -1.93 -9.60
N LYS A 230 9.94 -0.74 -9.01
CA LYS A 230 8.92 -0.57 -7.97
C LYS A 230 7.52 -0.97 -8.46
N LEU A 231 7.09 -0.52 -9.63
CA LEU A 231 5.79 -0.90 -10.17
C LEU A 231 5.72 -2.38 -10.54
N THR A 232 6.73 -2.91 -11.23
CA THR A 232 6.77 -4.30 -11.71
C THR A 232 6.60 -5.31 -10.57
N THR A 233 7.20 -5.08 -9.41
CA THR A 233 7.06 -6.02 -8.26
C THR A 233 5.61 -6.15 -7.77
N ASN A 234 4.86 -5.04 -7.72
CA ASN A 234 3.45 -5.03 -7.33
C ASN A 234 2.55 -5.58 -8.44
N VAL A 235 2.79 -5.18 -9.69
CA VAL A 235 2.05 -5.68 -10.87
C VAL A 235 2.22 -7.19 -11.02
N PHE A 236 3.43 -7.71 -10.80
CA PHE A 236 3.70 -9.14 -10.82
C PHE A 236 2.84 -9.89 -9.80
N ARG A 237 2.75 -9.39 -8.56
CA ARG A 237 1.91 -9.99 -7.51
C ARG A 237 0.43 -9.97 -7.89
N ASP A 238 -0.07 -8.84 -8.40
CA ASP A 238 -1.45 -8.68 -8.84
C ASP A 238 -1.83 -9.63 -9.99
N VAL A 239 -0.95 -9.77 -10.99
CA VAL A 239 -1.08 -10.71 -12.11
C VAL A 239 -1.13 -12.17 -11.62
N ASN A 240 -0.25 -12.55 -10.70
CA ASN A 240 -0.25 -13.91 -10.17
C ASN A 240 -1.48 -14.22 -9.32
N ILE A 241 -2.01 -13.25 -8.56
CA ILE A 241 -3.28 -13.42 -7.85
C ILE A 241 -4.42 -13.60 -8.86
N ALA A 242 -4.47 -12.79 -9.92
CA ALA A 242 -5.48 -12.91 -10.97
C ALA A 242 -5.42 -14.27 -11.67
N PHE A 243 -4.22 -14.76 -11.98
CA PHE A 243 -4.03 -16.08 -12.55
C PHE A 243 -4.58 -17.19 -11.66
N VAL A 244 -4.29 -17.14 -10.35
CA VAL A 244 -4.82 -18.13 -9.40
C VAL A 244 -6.34 -18.01 -9.22
N ASN A 245 -6.87 -16.77 -9.20
CA ASN A 245 -8.30 -16.52 -9.20
C ASN A 245 -8.98 -17.14 -10.43
N GLU A 246 -8.50 -16.87 -11.64
CA GLU A 246 -9.05 -17.40 -12.89
C GLU A 246 -9.02 -18.95 -12.92
N LEU A 247 -7.90 -19.56 -12.50
CA LEU A 247 -7.83 -21.01 -12.37
C LEU A 247 -8.80 -21.56 -11.33
N SER A 248 -9.06 -20.82 -10.24
CA SER A 248 -10.03 -21.24 -9.22
C SER A 248 -11.44 -21.35 -9.80
N LEU A 249 -11.85 -20.39 -10.64
CA LEU A 249 -13.14 -20.42 -11.34
C LEU A 249 -13.25 -21.64 -12.28
N LEU A 250 -12.16 -22.00 -12.96
CA LEU A 250 -12.11 -23.21 -13.78
C LEU A 250 -12.20 -24.47 -12.92
N PHE A 251 -11.43 -24.53 -11.83
CA PHE A 251 -11.36 -25.69 -10.96
C PHE A 251 -12.66 -25.97 -10.24
N GLU A 252 -13.44 -24.95 -9.88
CA GLU A 252 -14.82 -25.13 -9.39
C GLU A 252 -15.67 -25.94 -10.37
N LYS A 253 -15.67 -25.57 -11.66
CA LYS A 253 -16.44 -26.26 -12.71
C LYS A 253 -15.94 -27.68 -12.98
N LEU A 254 -14.68 -27.96 -12.70
CA LEU A 254 -14.07 -29.28 -12.86
C LEU A 254 -14.17 -30.15 -11.60
N GLY A 255 -14.69 -29.63 -10.48
CA GLY A 255 -14.72 -30.35 -9.20
C GLY A 255 -13.32 -30.55 -8.60
N ILE A 256 -12.41 -29.58 -8.79
CA ILE A 256 -11.02 -29.61 -8.32
C ILE A 256 -10.85 -28.60 -7.17
N ASP A 257 -10.20 -29.01 -6.08
CA ASP A 257 -9.84 -28.10 -4.99
C ASP A 257 -8.52 -27.38 -5.28
N THR A 258 -8.61 -26.07 -5.53
CA THR A 258 -7.49 -25.16 -5.79
C THR A 258 -6.46 -25.21 -4.68
N MET A 259 -6.87 -25.31 -3.41
CA MET A 259 -5.92 -25.35 -2.29
C MET A 259 -5.07 -26.64 -2.32
N THR A 260 -5.66 -27.75 -2.79
CA THR A 260 -4.93 -28.99 -3.01
C THR A 260 -3.93 -28.86 -4.16
N VAL A 261 -4.34 -28.22 -5.27
CA VAL A 261 -3.44 -27.94 -6.41
C VAL A 261 -2.28 -27.06 -5.99
N LEU A 262 -2.53 -25.96 -5.29
CA LEU A 262 -1.48 -25.02 -4.84
C LEU A 262 -0.51 -25.69 -3.86
N LYS A 263 -1.02 -26.48 -2.90
CA LYS A 263 -0.18 -27.23 -1.95
C LYS A 263 0.76 -28.20 -2.66
N ALA A 264 0.29 -28.89 -3.70
CA ALA A 264 1.14 -29.76 -4.51
C ALA A 264 2.13 -28.95 -5.38
N ALA A 265 1.67 -27.88 -6.03
CA ALA A 265 2.48 -27.05 -6.93
C ALA A 265 3.63 -26.34 -6.20
N GLN A 266 3.42 -25.92 -4.95
CA GLN A 266 4.45 -25.32 -4.10
C GLN A 266 5.69 -26.21 -3.88
N SER A 267 5.57 -27.53 -4.06
CA SER A 267 6.73 -28.43 -3.98
C SER A 267 7.73 -28.23 -5.13
N LYS A 268 7.31 -27.56 -6.21
CA LYS A 268 8.17 -27.25 -7.35
C LYS A 268 9.00 -26.00 -7.05
N TYR A 269 10.32 -26.12 -7.18
CA TYR A 269 11.30 -25.09 -6.79
C TYR A 269 11.11 -23.69 -7.39
N ASN A 270 10.45 -23.58 -8.55
CA ASN A 270 10.23 -22.31 -9.26
C ASN A 270 8.76 -21.88 -9.31
N PHE A 271 7.91 -22.40 -8.42
CA PHE A 271 6.51 -21.99 -8.31
C PHE A 271 6.33 -21.03 -7.13
N GLN A 272 6.19 -19.73 -7.43
CA GLN A 272 5.85 -18.74 -6.40
C GLN A 272 4.35 -18.72 -6.18
N VAL A 273 3.91 -19.31 -5.08
CA VAL A 273 2.49 -19.42 -4.77
C VAL A 273 1.85 -18.08 -4.43
N HIS A 274 0.67 -17.90 -5.01
CA HIS A 274 -0.30 -16.89 -4.64
C HIS A 274 -1.61 -17.61 -4.36
N TYR A 275 -2.52 -16.97 -3.63
CA TYR A 275 -3.78 -17.57 -3.20
C TYR A 275 -4.95 -16.80 -3.78
N PRO A 276 -6.05 -17.48 -4.11
CA PRO A 276 -7.23 -16.80 -4.60
C PRO A 276 -7.93 -16.04 -3.46
N GLY A 277 -8.88 -15.19 -3.81
CA GLY A 277 -9.63 -14.40 -2.84
C GLY A 277 -10.85 -13.72 -3.44
N ALA A 278 -11.65 -13.10 -2.57
CA ALA A 278 -12.79 -12.25 -2.97
C ALA A 278 -12.42 -11.05 -3.86
N GLY A 279 -11.13 -10.79 -4.09
CA GLY A 279 -10.60 -9.74 -4.93
C GLY A 279 -9.24 -9.28 -4.43
N VAL A 280 -8.74 -8.19 -5.01
CA VAL A 280 -7.46 -7.56 -4.61
C VAL A 280 -7.72 -6.11 -4.25
N GLY A 281 -7.42 -5.77 -3.00
CA GLY A 281 -7.55 -4.40 -2.48
C GLY A 281 -6.22 -3.77 -2.03
N GLY A 282 -6.34 -2.70 -1.27
CA GLY A 282 -5.22 -1.90 -0.76
C GLY A 282 -4.70 -0.88 -1.77
N PRO A 283 -3.91 0.11 -1.32
CA PRO A 283 -3.50 1.24 -2.15
C PRO A 283 -2.31 0.92 -3.07
N CYS A 284 -1.76 -0.30 -3.04
CA CYS A 284 -0.56 -0.64 -3.82
C CYS A 284 -0.86 -1.50 -5.05
N LEU A 285 -1.48 -2.68 -4.89
CA LEU A 285 -1.60 -3.62 -6.01
C LEU A 285 -2.55 -3.09 -7.11
N PRO A 286 -3.79 -2.69 -6.81
CA PRO A 286 -4.69 -2.12 -7.83
C PRO A 286 -4.13 -0.84 -8.44
N VAL A 287 -3.66 0.09 -7.60
CA VAL A 287 -3.15 1.40 -8.01
C VAL A 287 -1.93 1.27 -8.91
N ASN A 288 -0.93 0.47 -8.54
CA ASN A 288 0.30 0.34 -9.33
C ASN A 288 0.05 -0.40 -10.65
N SER A 289 -0.92 -1.31 -10.71
CA SER A 289 -1.38 -1.91 -11.96
C SER A 289 -2.03 -0.90 -12.89
N TYR A 290 -2.81 0.05 -12.36
CA TYR A 290 -3.29 1.15 -13.18
C TYR A 290 -2.21 2.16 -13.54
N GLN A 291 -1.24 2.45 -12.66
CA GLN A 291 -0.08 3.26 -13.02
C GLN A 291 0.69 2.67 -14.21
N ILE A 292 0.99 1.37 -14.22
CA ILE A 292 1.70 0.78 -15.37
C ILE A 292 0.86 0.78 -16.66
N LEU A 293 -0.47 0.62 -16.54
CA LEU A 293 -1.39 0.72 -17.67
C LEU A 293 -1.42 2.14 -18.27
N ASN A 294 -1.42 3.17 -17.42
CA ASN A 294 -1.36 4.57 -17.87
C ASN A 294 0.01 4.91 -18.49
N SER A 295 1.10 4.38 -17.94
CA SER A 295 2.44 4.51 -18.53
C SER A 295 2.47 3.97 -19.95
N GLY A 296 1.84 2.82 -20.21
CA GLY A 296 1.69 2.26 -21.56
C GLY A 296 0.91 3.20 -22.49
N LYS A 297 -0.25 3.70 -22.05
CA LYS A 297 -1.06 4.63 -22.86
C LYS A 297 -0.30 5.90 -23.24
N ASN A 298 0.46 6.48 -22.31
CA ASN A 298 1.23 7.71 -22.51
C ASN A 298 2.31 7.60 -23.60
N VAL A 299 2.77 6.38 -23.91
CA VAL A 299 3.75 6.11 -24.97
C VAL A 299 3.13 5.44 -26.21
N GLY A 300 1.80 5.46 -26.33
CA GLY A 300 1.09 4.92 -27.50
C GLY A 300 0.92 3.39 -27.48
N ILE A 301 1.07 2.73 -26.33
CA ILE A 301 0.73 1.32 -26.17
C ILE A 301 -0.74 1.24 -25.73
N ASP A 302 -1.63 0.97 -26.69
CA ASP A 302 -3.09 1.00 -26.51
C ASP A 302 -3.61 0.11 -25.38
N SER A 303 -2.92 -0.99 -25.05
CA SER A 303 -3.14 -1.74 -23.81
C SER A 303 -2.02 -2.73 -23.50
N LEU A 304 -1.57 -2.76 -22.23
CA LEU A 304 -0.90 -3.93 -21.68
C LEU A 304 -1.96 -5.01 -21.44
N LYS A 305 -2.26 -5.81 -22.48
CA LYS A 305 -3.39 -6.75 -22.50
C LYS A 305 -3.43 -7.68 -21.28
N LEU A 306 -2.29 -8.24 -20.90
CA LEU A 306 -2.19 -9.15 -19.74
C LEU A 306 -2.56 -8.43 -18.45
N VAL A 307 -1.92 -7.30 -18.14
CA VAL A 307 -2.15 -6.55 -16.90
C VAL A 307 -3.62 -6.09 -16.82
N LYS A 308 -4.18 -5.63 -17.94
CA LYS A 308 -5.58 -5.23 -18.02
C LYS A 308 -6.53 -6.39 -17.72
N ALA A 309 -6.35 -7.54 -18.39
CA ALA A 309 -7.17 -8.73 -18.15
C ALA A 309 -7.05 -9.21 -16.69
N CYS A 310 -5.85 -9.20 -16.12
CA CYS A 310 -5.65 -9.56 -14.72
C CYS A 310 -6.38 -8.62 -13.75
N ARG A 311 -6.43 -7.31 -14.03
CA ARG A 311 -7.24 -6.37 -13.24
C ARG A 311 -8.73 -6.65 -13.33
N GLU A 312 -9.24 -6.86 -14.54
CA GLU A 312 -10.64 -7.21 -14.78
C GLU A 312 -11.02 -8.52 -14.07
N ILE A 313 -10.13 -9.52 -14.06
CA ILE A 313 -10.33 -10.76 -13.29
C ILE A 313 -10.40 -10.45 -11.80
N ASN A 314 -9.40 -9.76 -11.24
CA ASN A 314 -9.36 -9.46 -9.80
C ASN A 314 -10.56 -8.60 -9.33
N GLU A 315 -11.06 -7.72 -10.19
CA GLU A 315 -12.24 -6.86 -9.93
C GLU A 315 -13.57 -7.58 -10.11
N SER A 316 -13.61 -8.71 -10.81
CA SER A 316 -14.82 -9.53 -10.95
C SER A 316 -15.01 -10.52 -9.80
N MET A 317 -13.96 -10.84 -9.03
CA MET A 317 -14.05 -11.80 -7.92
C MET A 317 -15.09 -11.45 -6.83
N PRO A 318 -15.37 -10.18 -6.48
CA PRO A 318 -16.46 -9.84 -5.58
C PRO A 318 -17.82 -10.35 -6.07
N GLN A 319 -18.07 -10.24 -7.37
CA GLN A 319 -19.31 -10.71 -8.00
C GLN A 319 -19.40 -12.24 -7.97
N HIS A 320 -18.28 -12.94 -8.21
CA HIS A 320 -18.23 -14.40 -8.07
C HIS A 320 -18.55 -14.88 -6.64
N VAL A 321 -18.06 -14.19 -5.61
CA VAL A 321 -18.39 -14.53 -4.22
C VAL A 321 -19.90 -14.39 -3.93
N ILE A 322 -20.57 -13.42 -4.56
CA ILE A 322 -22.02 -13.26 -4.46
C ILE A 322 -22.74 -14.39 -5.19
N GLU A 323 -22.24 -14.83 -6.33
CA GLU A 323 -22.81 -15.97 -7.08
C GLU A 323 -22.72 -17.26 -6.26
N LEU A 324 -21.59 -17.53 -5.60
CA LEU A 324 -21.45 -18.65 -4.66
C LEU A 324 -22.46 -18.58 -3.51
N LEU A 325 -22.74 -17.38 -3.01
CA LEU A 325 -23.77 -17.19 -1.99
C LEU A 325 -25.17 -17.49 -2.55
N GLN A 326 -25.50 -16.96 -3.73
CA GLN A 326 -26.79 -17.19 -4.37
C GLN A 326 -27.03 -18.68 -4.64
N ASP A 327 -25.99 -19.43 -5.01
CA ASP A 327 -26.06 -20.88 -5.17
C ASP A 327 -26.43 -21.59 -3.86
N CYS A 328 -25.86 -21.20 -2.72
CA CYS A 328 -26.25 -21.73 -1.41
C CYS A 328 -27.71 -21.41 -1.06
N PHE A 329 -28.17 -20.19 -1.34
CA PHE A 329 -29.55 -19.77 -1.10
C PHE A 329 -30.54 -20.56 -1.98
N ALA A 330 -30.19 -20.77 -3.25
CA ALA A 330 -30.97 -21.59 -4.17
C ALA A 330 -31.08 -23.05 -3.70
N GLU A 331 -29.97 -23.65 -3.25
CA GLU A 331 -29.97 -25.00 -2.65
C GLU A 331 -30.89 -25.08 -1.42
N SER A 332 -31.00 -23.98 -0.68
CA SER A 332 -31.85 -23.86 0.52
C SER A 332 -33.31 -23.52 0.22
N ASN A 333 -33.69 -23.26 -1.04
CA ASN A 333 -34.96 -22.65 -1.43
C ASN A 333 -35.26 -21.32 -0.70
N LEU A 334 -34.23 -20.50 -0.51
CA LEU A 334 -34.30 -19.18 0.11
C LEU A 334 -33.92 -18.08 -0.90
N ASP A 335 -34.27 -16.84 -0.59
CA ASP A 335 -33.87 -15.65 -1.35
C ASP A 335 -32.87 -14.82 -0.55
N VAL A 336 -31.91 -14.21 -1.24
CA VAL A 336 -30.99 -13.21 -0.65
C VAL A 336 -31.78 -11.99 -0.16
N LYS A 337 -32.84 -11.62 -0.87
CA LYS A 337 -33.68 -10.48 -0.51
C LYS A 337 -34.36 -10.70 0.85
N GLY A 338 -34.17 -9.75 1.76
CA GLY A 338 -34.70 -9.79 3.13
C GLY A 338 -33.92 -10.70 4.08
N SER A 339 -32.91 -11.41 3.61
CA SER A 339 -32.05 -12.25 4.45
C SER A 339 -30.97 -11.42 5.14
N THR A 340 -30.55 -11.85 6.32
CA THR A 340 -29.47 -11.23 7.09
C THR A 340 -28.14 -11.91 6.77
N ILE A 341 -27.20 -11.16 6.21
CA ILE A 341 -25.91 -11.67 5.75
C ILE A 341 -24.79 -11.06 6.59
N LEU A 342 -24.01 -11.91 7.24
CA LEU A 342 -22.83 -11.51 8.00
C LEU A 342 -21.59 -11.48 7.11
N ILE A 343 -20.91 -10.33 7.05
CA ILE A 343 -19.59 -10.18 6.44
C ILE A 343 -18.53 -10.32 7.53
N LEU A 344 -17.65 -11.30 7.39
CA LEU A 344 -16.52 -11.57 8.27
C LEU A 344 -15.24 -11.03 7.63
N GLY A 345 -14.76 -9.93 8.20
CA GLY A 345 -13.59 -9.20 7.73
C GLY A 345 -13.93 -8.21 6.62
N ILE A 346 -13.50 -6.97 6.79
CA ILE A 346 -13.67 -5.88 5.83
C ILE A 346 -12.35 -5.21 5.47
N SER A 347 -11.27 -5.49 6.21
CA SER A 347 -9.93 -5.01 5.84
C SER A 347 -9.47 -5.61 4.51
N TYR A 348 -8.74 -4.84 3.69
CA TYR A 348 -8.30 -5.31 2.37
C TYR A 348 -7.26 -6.45 2.45
N LYS A 349 -6.57 -6.58 3.58
CA LYS A 349 -5.65 -7.68 3.90
C LYS A 349 -5.84 -8.10 5.37
N PRO A 350 -5.45 -9.34 5.74
CA PRO A 350 -5.50 -9.78 7.12
C PRO A 350 -4.71 -8.89 8.08
N ASN A 351 -5.22 -8.81 9.31
CA ASN A 351 -4.53 -8.29 10.49
C ASN A 351 -4.12 -6.81 10.44
N VAL A 352 -4.84 -6.00 9.66
CA VAL A 352 -4.68 -4.54 9.65
C VAL A 352 -6.03 -3.86 9.79
N LYS A 353 -6.01 -2.59 10.21
CA LYS A 353 -7.17 -1.71 10.25
C LYS A 353 -7.20 -0.78 9.03
N ASP A 354 -7.40 -1.35 7.84
CA ASP A 354 -7.40 -0.58 6.59
C ASP A 354 -8.36 -1.20 5.57
N ILE A 355 -9.30 -0.39 5.09
CA ILE A 355 -10.38 -0.78 4.18
C ILE A 355 -10.23 -0.18 2.77
N GLN A 356 -9.10 0.48 2.47
CA GLN A 356 -8.87 1.09 1.17
C GLN A 356 -8.96 0.06 0.04
N LEU A 357 -9.88 0.31 -0.90
CA LEU A 357 -10.15 -0.58 -2.04
C LEU A 357 -10.45 -2.03 -1.62
N SER A 358 -11.01 -2.23 -0.42
CA SER A 358 -11.32 -3.57 0.07
C SER A 358 -12.32 -4.28 -0.85
N PRO A 359 -12.13 -5.58 -1.16
CA PRO A 359 -13.12 -6.36 -1.90
C PRO A 359 -14.44 -6.54 -1.16
N ALA A 360 -14.48 -6.27 0.16
CA ALA A 360 -15.72 -6.32 0.93
C ALA A 360 -16.71 -5.22 0.53
N GLU A 361 -16.24 -4.04 0.14
CA GLU A 361 -17.09 -2.90 -0.22
C GLU A 361 -18.04 -3.20 -1.39
N PRO A 362 -17.58 -3.66 -2.57
CA PRO A 362 -18.48 -4.01 -3.67
C PRO A 362 -19.44 -5.17 -3.31
N ILE A 363 -19.02 -6.09 -2.44
CA ILE A 363 -19.90 -7.18 -1.96
C ILE A 363 -21.04 -6.61 -1.10
N ILE A 364 -20.70 -5.79 -0.12
CA ILE A 364 -21.67 -5.13 0.78
C ILE A 364 -22.65 -4.29 -0.02
N GLN A 365 -22.15 -3.48 -0.96
CA GLN A 365 -22.99 -2.64 -1.81
C GLN A 365 -23.97 -3.49 -2.62
N LYS A 366 -23.47 -4.52 -3.31
CA LYS A 366 -24.31 -5.34 -4.20
C LYS A 366 -25.34 -6.17 -3.44
N LEU A 367 -24.99 -6.73 -2.29
CA LEU A 367 -25.94 -7.44 -1.43
C LEU A 367 -27.02 -6.51 -0.86
N SER A 368 -26.64 -5.27 -0.52
CA SER A 368 -27.61 -4.24 -0.10
C SER A 368 -28.56 -3.86 -1.24
N GLU A 369 -28.06 -3.74 -2.47
CA GLU A 369 -28.89 -3.52 -3.68
C GLU A 369 -29.85 -4.68 -3.97
N LEU A 370 -29.45 -5.91 -3.66
CA LEU A 370 -30.31 -7.10 -3.71
C LEU A 370 -31.35 -7.16 -2.57
N GLY A 371 -31.30 -6.21 -1.64
CA GLY A 371 -32.25 -6.09 -0.53
C GLY A 371 -31.93 -6.96 0.68
N ALA A 372 -30.68 -7.41 0.83
CA ALA A 372 -30.24 -8.10 2.04
C ALA A 372 -29.97 -7.12 3.19
N HIS A 373 -30.09 -7.60 4.42
CA HIS A 373 -29.66 -6.90 5.63
C HIS A 373 -28.22 -7.28 5.95
N ILE A 374 -27.31 -6.31 5.92
CA ILE A 374 -25.88 -6.58 6.13
C ILE A 374 -25.51 -6.39 7.59
N ARG A 375 -24.81 -7.39 8.15
CA ARG A 375 -24.07 -7.29 9.41
C ARG A 375 -22.58 -7.40 9.12
N ILE A 376 -21.75 -6.74 9.93
CA ILE A 376 -20.30 -6.72 9.74
C ILE A 376 -19.63 -7.11 11.04
N PHE A 377 -18.72 -8.08 10.99
CA PHE A 377 -17.79 -8.33 12.08
C PHE A 377 -16.35 -8.33 11.54
N ASP A 378 -15.54 -7.41 12.05
CA ASP A 378 -14.10 -7.37 11.82
C ASP A 378 -13.41 -7.02 13.14
N PRO A 379 -12.45 -7.83 13.61
CA PRO A 379 -11.81 -7.63 14.93
C PRO A 379 -11.05 -6.29 15.04
N TYR A 380 -10.75 -5.62 13.92
CA TYR A 380 -10.06 -4.33 13.90
C TYR A 380 -11.02 -3.12 13.84
N PHE A 381 -12.32 -3.35 13.61
CA PHE A 381 -13.36 -2.32 13.50
C PHE A 381 -14.54 -2.53 14.46
N VAL A 382 -14.28 -3.19 15.60
CA VAL A 382 -15.28 -3.49 16.63
C VAL A 382 -16.01 -2.23 17.10
N ASN A 383 -17.34 -2.26 17.05
CA ASN A 383 -18.21 -1.14 17.43
C ASN A 383 -17.97 0.16 16.64
N GLU A 384 -17.48 0.07 15.40
CA GLU A 384 -17.32 1.23 14.52
C GLU A 384 -18.35 1.24 13.40
N LYS A 385 -18.75 2.44 12.97
CA LYS A 385 -19.65 2.61 11.84
C LYS A 385 -18.85 2.61 10.54
N VAL A 386 -18.92 1.54 9.77
CA VAL A 386 -18.20 1.37 8.50
C VAL A 386 -19.20 1.07 7.38
N TYR A 387 -19.04 1.69 6.21
CA TYR A 387 -20.01 1.63 5.10
C TYR A 387 -21.46 1.97 5.51
N GLY A 388 -21.63 2.82 6.54
CA GLY A 388 -22.93 3.17 7.09
C GLY A 388 -23.55 2.13 8.05
N ILE A 389 -22.88 1.00 8.26
CA ILE A 389 -23.33 -0.12 9.10
C ILE A 389 -22.51 -0.14 10.40
N GLN A 390 -23.16 -0.36 11.53
CA GLN A 390 -22.48 -0.55 12.80
C GLN A 390 -21.86 -1.95 12.84
N SER A 391 -20.54 -2.05 12.99
CA SER A 391 -19.89 -3.36 13.14
C SER A 391 -20.18 -3.96 14.52
N GLU A 392 -20.39 -5.27 14.53
CA GLU A 392 -20.71 -6.07 15.70
C GLU A 392 -19.56 -6.09 16.73
N ASP A 393 -19.93 -6.21 18.00
CA ASP A 393 -19.00 -6.21 19.12
C ASP A 393 -18.26 -7.54 19.28
N ASN A 394 -18.93 -8.65 18.95
CA ASN A 394 -18.36 -9.99 19.01
C ASN A 394 -18.97 -10.93 17.97
N LEU A 395 -18.15 -11.92 17.57
CA LEU A 395 -18.50 -12.91 16.55
C LEU A 395 -19.75 -13.72 16.88
N ASN A 396 -19.94 -14.11 18.14
CA ASN A 396 -21.05 -14.98 18.54
C ASN A 396 -22.41 -14.29 18.33
N ASN A 397 -22.52 -13.02 18.74
CA ASN A 397 -23.71 -12.20 18.53
C ASN A 397 -23.96 -11.98 17.04
N ALA A 398 -22.89 -11.74 16.28
CA ALA A 398 -22.95 -11.55 14.84
C ALA A 398 -23.53 -12.80 14.12
N LEU A 399 -23.21 -14.00 14.60
CA LEU A 399 -23.67 -15.26 13.99
C LEU A 399 -25.13 -15.61 14.28
N VAL A 400 -25.61 -15.43 15.53
CA VAL A 400 -26.93 -15.95 15.98
C VAL A 400 -28.11 -15.42 15.15
N GLU A 401 -28.03 -14.18 14.65
CA GLU A 401 -29.14 -13.57 13.91
C GLU A 401 -28.96 -13.58 12.40
N SER A 402 -27.91 -14.24 11.90
CA SER A 402 -27.56 -14.24 10.49
C SER A 402 -28.04 -15.51 9.78
N ASP A 403 -28.61 -15.32 8.59
CA ASP A 403 -29.05 -16.38 7.70
C ASP A 403 -27.86 -17.05 7.00
N ALA A 404 -26.85 -16.25 6.66
CA ALA A 404 -25.61 -16.68 6.03
C ALA A 404 -24.41 -15.87 6.54
N ALA A 405 -23.20 -16.41 6.37
CA ALA A 405 -21.95 -15.68 6.58
C ALA A 405 -21.02 -15.79 5.36
N LEU A 406 -20.26 -14.73 5.09
CA LEU A 406 -19.16 -14.72 4.11
C LEU A 406 -17.84 -14.38 4.79
N ILE A 407 -16.83 -15.21 4.59
CA ILE A 407 -15.45 -14.93 5.01
C ILE A 407 -14.75 -14.21 3.85
N ILE A 408 -14.48 -12.92 4.03
CA ILE A 408 -13.84 -12.07 3.01
C ILE A 408 -12.36 -11.83 3.34
N THR A 409 -12.02 -11.67 4.61
CA THR A 409 -10.63 -11.42 5.04
C THR A 409 -10.20 -12.42 6.10
N ALA A 410 -9.10 -13.12 5.87
CA ALA A 410 -8.61 -14.19 6.76
C ALA A 410 -7.75 -13.64 7.91
N HIS A 411 -8.36 -12.87 8.82
CA HIS A 411 -7.72 -12.47 10.07
C HIS A 411 -7.31 -13.69 10.91
N LYS A 412 -6.30 -13.56 11.75
CA LYS A 412 -5.83 -14.64 12.64
C LYS A 412 -6.97 -15.20 13.50
N GLU A 413 -7.82 -14.31 14.00
CA GLU A 413 -9.02 -14.60 14.78
C GLU A 413 -10.01 -15.51 14.06
N PHE A 414 -9.98 -15.55 12.72
CA PHE A 414 -10.88 -16.39 11.94
C PHE A 414 -10.27 -17.75 11.59
N LEU A 415 -8.94 -17.87 11.60
CA LEU A 415 -8.24 -19.13 11.32
C LEU A 415 -8.53 -20.19 12.37
N ASP A 416 -8.79 -19.76 13.61
CA ASP A 416 -9.05 -20.63 14.76
C ASP A 416 -10.57 -20.86 15.00
N ILE A 417 -11.45 -20.38 14.11
CA ILE A 417 -12.89 -20.62 14.27
C ILE A 417 -13.19 -22.09 13.96
N GLU A 418 -13.68 -22.80 14.97
CA GLU A 418 -14.24 -24.14 14.80
C GLU A 418 -15.44 -24.10 13.84
N PRO A 419 -15.43 -24.84 12.71
CA PRO A 419 -16.50 -24.79 11.72
C PRO A 419 -17.90 -25.12 12.29
N TYR A 420 -17.95 -25.92 13.36
CA TYR A 420 -19.18 -26.23 14.09
C TYR A 420 -19.91 -24.97 14.59
N LEU A 421 -19.19 -23.89 14.89
CA LEU A 421 -19.78 -22.63 15.32
C LEU A 421 -20.75 -22.07 14.27
N PHE A 422 -20.38 -22.10 12.99
CA PHE A 422 -21.26 -21.67 11.90
C PHE A 422 -22.52 -22.54 11.82
N SER A 423 -22.35 -23.87 11.91
CA SER A 423 -23.46 -24.82 11.78
C SER A 423 -24.45 -24.77 12.95
N SER A 424 -24.00 -24.31 14.12
CA SER A 424 -24.79 -24.26 15.36
C SER A 424 -25.45 -22.90 15.60
N LYS A 425 -24.93 -21.83 14.98
CA LYS A 425 -25.37 -20.45 15.24
C LYS A 425 -26.10 -19.79 14.07
N LEU A 426 -25.72 -20.07 12.82
CA LEU A 426 -26.39 -19.50 11.66
C LEU A 426 -27.78 -20.13 11.49
N LYS A 427 -28.79 -19.31 11.17
CA LYS A 427 -30.18 -19.76 11.01
C LYS A 427 -30.32 -20.83 9.94
N ASN A 428 -29.70 -20.61 8.77
CA ASN A 428 -29.81 -21.50 7.62
C ASN A 428 -28.51 -22.26 7.33
N LYS A 429 -27.49 -22.15 8.20
CA LYS A 429 -26.21 -22.86 8.08
C LYS A 429 -25.48 -22.60 6.75
N ILE A 430 -25.73 -21.45 6.13
CA ILE A 430 -25.11 -21.07 4.86
C ILE A 430 -23.77 -20.38 5.14
N LEU A 431 -22.69 -20.90 4.57
CA LEU A 431 -21.36 -20.30 4.69
C LEU A 431 -20.67 -20.23 3.32
N VAL A 432 -20.18 -19.04 2.98
CA VAL A 432 -19.28 -18.83 1.85
C VAL A 432 -17.89 -18.48 2.35
N ASP A 433 -16.88 -19.21 1.91
CA ASP A 433 -15.47 -18.96 2.26
C ASP A 433 -14.64 -18.61 1.03
N SER A 434 -14.27 -17.34 0.92
CA SER A 434 -13.42 -16.85 -0.18
C SER A 434 -11.92 -16.98 0.10
N ARG A 435 -11.52 -17.48 1.28
CA ARG A 435 -10.14 -17.47 1.78
C ARG A 435 -9.57 -18.86 2.07
N GLY A 436 -10.40 -19.90 1.96
CA GLY A 436 -9.97 -21.29 2.12
C GLY A 436 -9.60 -21.65 3.56
N ILE A 437 -10.25 -21.01 4.54
CA ILE A 437 -10.10 -21.30 5.97
C ILE A 437 -10.79 -22.61 6.33
N VAL A 438 -12.00 -22.83 5.80
CA VAL A 438 -12.83 -23.98 6.17
C VAL A 438 -12.57 -25.15 5.22
N ASP A 439 -12.36 -26.34 5.78
CA ASP A 439 -12.24 -27.58 5.01
C ASP A 439 -13.63 -28.05 4.50
N PRO A 440 -13.80 -28.28 3.18
CA PRO A 440 -15.06 -28.70 2.57
C PRO A 440 -15.64 -29.99 3.15
N LYS A 441 -14.79 -30.97 3.47
CA LYS A 441 -15.24 -32.25 4.05
C LYS A 441 -15.79 -32.03 5.45
N THR A 442 -15.08 -31.22 6.24
CA THR A 442 -15.51 -30.82 7.58
C THR A 442 -16.85 -30.08 7.53
N ALA A 443 -16.98 -29.07 6.65
CA ALA A 443 -18.22 -28.32 6.45
C ALA A 443 -19.41 -29.24 6.09
N LYS A 444 -19.19 -30.19 5.17
CA LYS A 444 -20.21 -31.17 4.78
C LYS A 444 -20.61 -32.09 5.95
N ASN A 445 -19.64 -32.58 6.73
CA ASN A 445 -19.89 -33.50 7.84
C ASN A 445 -20.74 -32.87 8.96
N ILE A 446 -20.62 -31.55 9.16
CA ILE A 446 -21.42 -30.81 10.15
C ILE A 446 -22.71 -30.22 9.57
N GLY A 447 -23.03 -30.49 8.30
CA GLY A 447 -24.27 -30.09 7.65
C GLY A 447 -24.36 -28.59 7.32
N LEU A 448 -23.22 -27.95 7.01
CA LEU A 448 -23.22 -26.61 6.41
C LEU A 448 -23.63 -26.70 4.93
N ILE A 449 -24.42 -25.72 4.50
CA ILE A 449 -24.60 -25.41 3.07
C ILE A 449 -23.44 -24.51 2.69
N PHE A 450 -22.40 -25.13 2.14
CA PHE A 450 -21.09 -24.52 1.99
C PHE A 450 -20.71 -24.34 0.53
N ARG A 451 -20.17 -23.18 0.20
CA ARG A 451 -19.40 -22.92 -1.01
C ARG A 451 -18.10 -22.27 -0.63
N GLY A 452 -17.02 -22.68 -1.27
CA GLY A 452 -15.73 -22.03 -1.11
C GLY A 452 -15.16 -21.68 -2.47
N LEU A 453 -14.53 -20.51 -2.55
CA LEU A 453 -13.88 -20.07 -3.77
C LEU A 453 -12.77 -21.07 -4.13
N GLY A 454 -12.87 -21.63 -5.33
CA GLY A 454 -11.92 -22.59 -5.86
C GLY A 454 -11.99 -23.98 -5.23
N ARG A 455 -13.04 -24.32 -4.46
CA ARG A 455 -13.06 -25.56 -3.65
C ARG A 455 -13.66 -26.79 -4.35
N GLY A 456 -14.29 -26.62 -5.52
CA GLY A 456 -14.70 -27.74 -6.38
C GLY A 456 -15.77 -28.68 -5.78
N ILE A 457 -16.71 -28.12 -5.02
CA ILE A 457 -17.76 -28.84 -4.28
C ILE A 457 -19.15 -28.26 -4.48
#